data_AF-A0A9E3TZ65-F1
#
_entry.id   AF-A0A9E3TZ65-F1
#
_cell.length_a   1.000
_cell.length_b   1.000
_cell.length_c   1.000
_cell.angle_alpha   90.00
_cell.angle_beta   90.00
_cell.angle_gamma   90.00
#
_symmetry.space_group_name_H-M   'P 1'
#
loop_
_entity.id
_entity.type
_entity.pdbx_description
1 polymer ?
#
loop_
_entity_poly.entity_id
_entity_poly.type
_entity_poly.pdbx_seq_one_letter_code
_entity_poly.pdbx_strand_id
1 'polypeptide(L)' 'TVDFPTNIPAQPAERPDVVTVVEKWESLDHLEAHLIAPHMLAYRARVKEMIAGVSIQVLEPA' A
#
# COMPACT_ATOMS: atom_id res chain seq x y z
N THR A 1 -12.02 -4.74 0.71
CA THR A 1 -13.17 -3.82 0.70
C THR A 1 -12.88 -2.72 -0.31
N VAL A 2 -13.89 -1.99 -0.76
CA VAL A 2 -13.72 -0.85 -1.68
C VAL A 2 -14.33 0.40 -1.03
N ASP A 3 -13.86 1.58 -1.42
CA ASP A 3 -14.44 2.85 -0.97
C ASP A 3 -15.94 2.86 -1.34
N PHE A 4 -16.81 3.22 -0.40
CA PHE A 4 -18.24 3.37 -0.64
C PHE A 4 -18.56 4.87 -0.87
N PRO A 5 -19.35 5.22 -1.90
CA PRO A 5 -19.78 6.60 -2.13
C PRO A 5 -20.53 7.16 -0.92
N THR A 6 -20.08 8.30 -0.40
CA THR A 6 -20.81 9.04 0.63
C THR A 6 -20.82 10.53 0.37
N ASN A 7 -21.74 11.24 1.04
CA ASN A 7 -21.78 12.70 1.06
C ASN A 7 -21.02 13.29 2.27
N ILE A 8 -20.15 12.51 2.93
CA ILE A 8 -19.42 12.95 4.13
C ILE A 8 -18.23 13.82 3.68
N PRO A 9 -18.16 15.11 4.05
CA PRO A 9 -17.09 16.00 3.57
C PRO A 9 -15.67 15.58 4.00
N ALA A 10 -15.55 14.85 5.12
CA ALA A 10 -14.28 14.36 5.63
C ALA A 10 -13.77 13.10 4.92
N GLN A 11 -14.63 12.39 4.17
CA GLN A 11 -14.19 11.23 3.38
C GLN A 11 -13.47 11.73 2.12
N PRO A 12 -12.25 11.26 1.83
CA PRO A 12 -11.61 11.54 0.56
C PRO A 12 -12.47 11.09 -0.61
N ALA A 13 -12.32 11.74 -1.77
CA ALA A 13 -12.96 11.30 -3.00
C ALA A 13 -12.66 9.82 -3.30
N GLU A 14 -13.54 9.16 -4.03
CA GLU A 14 -13.31 7.79 -4.49
C GLU A 14 -12.00 7.69 -5.28
N ARG A 15 -11.23 6.64 -5.01
CA ARG A 15 -9.92 6.40 -5.62
C ARG A 15 -9.93 5.05 -6.36
N PRO A 16 -10.51 4.99 -7.57
CA PRO A 16 -10.70 3.72 -8.29
C PRO A 16 -9.37 3.05 -8.68
N ASP A 17 -8.29 3.82 -8.85
CA ASP A 17 -6.97 3.34 -9.27
C ASP A 17 -5.97 3.22 -8.11
N VAL A 18 -6.46 3.20 -6.86
CA VAL A 18 -5.60 3.07 -5.67
C VAL A 18 -5.86 1.73 -4.98
N VAL A 19 -4.79 0.95 -4.85
CA VAL A 19 -4.79 -0.26 -4.02
C VAL A 19 -4.16 0.10 -2.67
N THR A 20 -4.90 -0.09 -1.58
CA THR A 20 -4.38 0.04 -0.22
C THR A 20 -4.05 -1.33 0.34
N VAL A 21 -2.80 -1.53 0.75
CA VAL A 21 -2.37 -2.74 1.44
C VAL A 21 -2.15 -2.41 2.90
N VAL A 22 -2.80 -3.16 3.79
CA VAL A 22 -2.64 -3.03 5.24
C VAL A 22 -1.93 -4.28 5.73
N GLU A 23 -0.73 -4.10 6.26
CA GLU A 23 0.15 -5.18 6.65
C GLU A 23 0.51 -5.05 8.13
N LYS A 24 0.82 -6.19 8.75
CA LYS A 24 1.38 -6.23 10.10
C LYS A 24 2.69 -7.01 10.03
N TRP A 25 3.75 -6.35 10.46
CA TRP A 25 5.09 -6.92 10.53
C TRP A 25 5.52 -7.07 11.98
N GLU A 26 6.35 -8.06 12.25
CA GLU A 26 6.89 -8.31 13.59
C GLU A 26 7.85 -7.19 14.02
N SER A 27 8.67 -6.69 13.09
CA SER A 27 9.55 -5.54 13.30
C SER A 27 9.82 -4.80 11.98
N LEU A 28 10.46 -3.64 12.08
CA LEU A 28 10.91 -2.89 10.90
C LEU A 28 11.89 -3.70 10.04
N ASP A 29 12.83 -4.42 10.66
CA ASP A 29 13.80 -5.28 9.96
C ASP A 29 13.12 -6.33 9.07
N HIS A 30 12.00 -6.90 9.53
CA HIS A 30 11.23 -7.86 8.74
C HIS A 30 10.59 -7.21 7.50
N LEU A 31 10.07 -5.98 7.64
CA LEU A 31 9.55 -5.21 6.51
C LEU A 31 10.66 -4.84 5.52
N GLU A 32 11.81 -4.37 6.01
CA GLU A 32 12.95 -4.02 5.15
C GLU A 32 13.47 -5.24 4.37
N ALA A 33 13.60 -6.39 5.03
CA ALA A 33 13.96 -7.65 4.39
C ALA A 33 12.93 -8.06 3.31
N HIS A 34 11.63 -7.86 3.58
CA HIS A 34 10.58 -8.11 2.60
C HIS A 34 10.69 -7.18 1.37
N LEU A 35 10.96 -5.89 1.57
CA LEU A 35 11.05 -4.89 0.49
C LEU A 35 12.18 -5.18 -0.52
N ILE A 36 13.16 -6.00 -0.17
CA ILE A 36 14.24 -6.45 -1.07
C ILE A 36 14.18 -7.95 -1.39
N ALA A 37 13.15 -8.67 -0.93
CA ALA A 37 13.01 -10.10 -1.18
C ALA A 37 12.88 -10.39 -2.69
N PRO A 38 13.35 -11.56 -3.18
CA PRO A 38 13.35 -11.89 -4.61
C PRO A 38 11.99 -11.75 -5.29
N HIS A 39 10.89 -12.09 -4.60
CA HIS A 39 9.55 -11.94 -5.15
C HIS A 39 9.12 -10.47 -5.28
N MET A 40 9.54 -9.57 -4.38
CA MET A 40 9.24 -8.14 -4.49
C MET A 40 10.00 -7.49 -5.65
N LEU A 41 11.22 -7.94 -5.94
CA LEU A 41 11.96 -7.50 -7.12
C LEU A 41 11.27 -7.96 -8.42
N ALA A 42 10.86 -9.22 -8.49
CA ALA A 42 10.11 -9.75 -9.64
C ALA A 42 8.74 -9.06 -9.80
N TYR A 43 8.05 -8.80 -8.69
CA TYR A 43 6.78 -8.06 -8.67
C TYR A 43 6.96 -6.64 -9.24
N ARG A 44 7.92 -5.86 -8.72
CA ARG A 44 8.19 -4.49 -9.17
C ARG A 44 8.46 -4.41 -10.66
N ALA A 45 9.22 -5.35 -11.22
CA ALA A 45 9.46 -5.42 -12.65
C ALA A 45 8.18 -5.64 -13.46
N ARG A 46 7.27 -6.51 -12.97
CA ARG A 46 6.01 -6.84 -13.67
C ARG A 46 4.98 -5.73 -13.64
N VAL A 47 4.92 -4.95 -12.56
CA VAL A 47 3.87 -3.92 -12.38
C VAL A 47 4.32 -2.51 -12.73
N LYS A 48 5.61 -2.31 -13.05
CA LYS A 48 6.22 -0.98 -13.25
C LYS A 48 5.36 -0.02 -14.08
N GLU A 49 4.86 -0.47 -15.23
CA GLU A 49 4.09 0.38 -16.16
C GLU A 49 2.64 0.62 -15.71
N MET A 50 2.17 -0.08 -14.66
CA MET A 50 0.84 0.11 -14.06
C MET A 50 0.86 1.09 -12.89
N ILE A 51 2.04 1.37 -12.32
CA ILE A 51 2.17 2.13 -11.07
C ILE A 51 2.41 3.61 -11.39
N ALA A 52 1.41 4.44 -11.06
CA ALA A 52 1.55 5.89 -11.10
C ALA A 52 2.38 6.45 -9.92
N GLY A 53 2.34 5.78 -8.77
CA GLY A 53 3.07 6.19 -7.56
C GLY A 53 2.88 5.22 -6.40
N VAL A 54 3.74 5.32 -5.38
CA VAL A 54 3.68 4.50 -4.16
C VAL A 54 3.93 5.38 -2.94
N SER A 55 3.15 5.20 -1.88
CA SER A 55 3.35 5.81 -0.57
C SER A 55 3.33 4.74 0.52
N ILE A 56 4.28 4.78 1.45
CA ILE A 56 4.37 3.85 2.59
C ILE A 56 4.27 4.67 3.88
N GLN A 57 3.44 4.20 4.82
CA GLN A 57 3.31 4.77 6.16
C GLN A 57 3.50 3.64 7.19
N VAL A 58 4.40 3.83 8.15
CA VAL A 58 4.62 2.90 9.25
C VAL A 58 3.88 3.44 10.47
N LEU A 59 3.02 2.61 11.07
CA LEU A 59 2.13 3.00 12.17
C LEU A 59 2.47 2.19 13.42
N GLU A 60 2.28 2.80 14.59
CA GLU A 60 2.33 2.13 15.89
C GLU A 60 0.96 2.26 16.60
N PRO A 61 0.65 1.38 17.58
CA PRO A 61 -0.53 1.55 18.42
C PRO A 61 -0.52 2.91 19.14
N ALA A 62 -1.72 3.48 19.32
CA ALA A 62 -1.91 4.76 20.01
C ALA A 62 -1.69 4.67 21.52
#